data_AF-A0A1B6VHT6-F1
#
_entry.id   AF-A0A1B6VHT6-F1
#
_cell.length_a   1.000
_cell.length_b   1.000
_cell.length_c   1.000
_cell.angle_alpha   90.00
_cell.angle_beta   90.00
_cell.angle_gamma   90.00
#
_symmetry.space_group_name_H-M   'P 1'
#
loop_
_entity.id
_entity.type
_entity.pdbx_description
1 polymer ?
#
loop_
_entity_poly.entity_id
_entity_poly.type
_entity_poly.pdbx_seq_one_letter_code
_entity_poly.pdbx_strand_id
1 'polypeptide(L)'
;MMSRMQMIVSSSSRRSALRTAVGILALGTVAACGGARDPSSLTAPRNHLLGVDRGAEGGADQLKGGVNAYLWRGAIDTLSFMPLASADAVGGVILTDWYQPPSSKGERFKIAAYVLDRRMRSDALRVSVFRQVFQDGEWQDTPVSATTTSDITTRILTRARQLRAENGEQGN
;
A
#
# COMPACT_ATOMS: atom_id res chain seq x y z
N MET A 1 44.57 34.08 -25.25
CA MET A 1 45.28 33.00 -24.53
C MET A 1 44.21 32.16 -23.83
N MET A 2 43.85 31.03 -24.46
CA MET A 2 44.09 29.65 -23.96
C MET A 2 43.00 29.22 -22.98
N SER A 3 42.31 28.09 -23.10
CA SER A 3 42.26 27.03 -24.10
C SER A 3 41.01 26.20 -23.79
N ARG A 4 40.33 25.69 -24.81
CA ARG A 4 39.45 24.51 -24.70
C ARG A 4 40.24 23.35 -24.08
N MET A 5 39.59 22.53 -23.25
CA MET A 5 39.88 21.10 -23.20
C MET A 5 38.68 20.31 -22.66
N GLN A 6 37.99 19.60 -23.55
CA GLN A 6 37.18 18.43 -23.19
C GLN A 6 38.12 17.32 -22.68
N MET A 7 37.67 16.49 -21.74
CA MET A 7 38.15 15.11 -21.68
C MET A 7 37.00 14.17 -21.28
N ILE A 8 36.45 13.54 -22.31
CA ILE A 8 35.84 12.22 -22.27
C ILE A 8 36.99 11.21 -22.13
N VAL A 9 36.81 10.15 -21.32
CA VAL A 9 37.38 8.77 -21.42
C VAL A 9 37.14 8.09 -20.06
N SER A 10 36.20 7.14 -19.98
CA SER A 10 36.40 5.69 -20.17
C SER A 10 37.13 5.01 -19.00
N SER A 11 36.42 4.13 -18.29
CA SER A 11 37.03 2.84 -17.90
C SER A 11 35.96 1.78 -17.67
N SER A 12 36.01 0.79 -18.55
CA SER A 12 35.46 -0.55 -18.39
C SER A 12 36.15 -1.34 -17.27
N SER A 13 35.46 -2.24 -16.57
CA SER A 13 35.94 -3.63 -16.34
C SER A 13 34.81 -4.48 -15.76
N ARG A 14 34.28 -5.43 -16.52
CA ARG A 14 34.62 -6.88 -16.49
C ARG A 14 34.20 -7.54 -15.17
N ARG A 15 33.08 -8.29 -15.23
CA ARG A 15 33.02 -9.77 -15.33
C ARG A 15 33.63 -10.47 -14.10
N SER A 16 32.80 -11.21 -13.38
CA SER A 16 33.22 -12.50 -12.85
C SER A 16 32.04 -13.44 -12.66
N ALA A 17 32.06 -14.51 -13.44
CA ALA A 17 31.23 -15.69 -13.29
C ALA A 17 32.03 -16.73 -12.51
N LEU A 18 31.39 -17.41 -11.55
CA LEU A 18 31.84 -18.63 -10.89
C LEU A 18 30.52 -19.40 -10.62
N ARG A 19 30.09 -20.43 -11.37
CA ARG A 19 30.65 -21.79 -11.62
C ARG A 19 31.09 -22.44 -10.30
N THR A 20 30.26 -23.32 -9.73
CA THR A 20 30.41 -24.81 -9.62
C THR A 20 30.47 -25.18 -8.12
N ALA A 21 30.03 -26.31 -7.57
CA ALA A 21 29.35 -27.51 -8.02
C ALA A 21 28.80 -28.28 -6.78
N VAL A 22 27.74 -29.09 -7.01
CA VAL A 22 27.50 -30.47 -6.55
C VAL A 22 28.05 -30.94 -5.18
N GLY A 23 27.17 -31.51 -4.35
CA GLY A 23 27.60 -32.47 -3.32
C GLY A 23 26.53 -32.99 -2.33
N ILE A 24 26.16 -34.27 -2.51
CA ILE A 24 25.86 -35.28 -1.47
C ILE A 24 24.39 -35.46 -1.01
N LEU A 25 23.85 -36.54 -1.58
CA LEU A 25 22.84 -37.51 -1.14
C LEU A 25 22.74 -37.72 0.39
N ALA A 26 21.56 -37.49 0.97
CA ALA A 26 21.14 -38.05 2.25
C ALA A 26 19.67 -38.49 2.18
N LEU A 27 19.45 -39.81 2.14
CA LEU A 27 18.14 -40.45 2.28
C LEU A 27 17.73 -40.37 3.75
N GLY A 28 16.99 -39.33 4.11
CA GLY A 28 16.32 -39.19 5.41
C GLY A 28 14.84 -39.54 5.28
N THR A 29 14.38 -40.55 6.02
CA THR A 29 12.98 -40.98 6.12
C THR A 29 12.10 -39.84 6.66
N VAL A 30 11.34 -39.20 5.78
CA VAL A 30 10.35 -38.20 6.18
C VAL A 30 9.15 -38.94 6.77
N ALA A 31 9.01 -38.87 8.08
CA ALA A 31 7.81 -39.28 8.78
C ALA A 31 6.62 -38.50 8.22
N ALA A 32 5.67 -39.22 7.62
CA ALA A 32 4.41 -38.69 7.15
C ALA A 32 3.55 -38.31 8.37
N CYS A 33 3.58 -37.04 8.77
CA CYS A 33 2.52 -36.49 9.62
C CYS A 33 1.26 -36.33 8.75
N GLY A 34 0.33 -37.27 8.89
CA GLY A 34 -1.01 -37.19 8.32
C GLY A 34 -1.79 -36.06 8.99
N GLY A 35 -1.92 -34.93 8.29
CA GLY A 35 -2.96 -33.93 8.57
C GLY A 35 -4.22 -34.30 7.80
N ALA A 36 -5.32 -34.52 8.51
CA ALA A 36 -6.65 -34.68 7.93
C ALA A 36 -6.93 -33.51 6.96
N ARG A 37 -7.24 -33.84 5.70
CA ARG A 37 -7.63 -32.86 4.69
C ARG A 37 -9.15 -32.83 4.64
N ASP A 38 -9.75 -31.72 5.05
CA ASP A 38 -11.18 -31.48 4.86
C ASP A 38 -11.50 -31.36 3.35
N PRO A 39 -12.30 -32.28 2.78
CA PRO A 39 -12.66 -32.27 1.36
C PRO A 39 -13.62 -31.13 0.98
N SER A 40 -14.12 -30.37 1.95
CA SER A 40 -14.96 -29.17 1.76
C SER A 40 -14.17 -27.92 1.34
N SER A 41 -12.83 -28.00 1.25
CA SER A 41 -11.98 -26.86 0.86
C SER A 41 -11.74 -26.70 -0.65
N LEU A 42 -12.36 -27.54 -1.48
CA LEU A 42 -12.20 -27.54 -2.95
C LEU A 42 -13.28 -26.75 -3.70
N THR A 43 -14.30 -26.24 -3.00
CA THR A 43 -15.40 -25.47 -3.62
C THR A 43 -15.23 -23.95 -3.49
N ALA A 44 -14.20 -23.48 -2.78
CA ALA A 44 -13.94 -22.04 -2.64
C ALA A 44 -12.83 -21.60 -3.62
N PRO A 45 -13.11 -20.69 -4.57
CA PRO A 45 -12.09 -20.15 -5.46
C PRO A 45 -11.11 -19.31 -4.62
N ARG A 46 -9.90 -19.83 -4.40
CA ARG A 46 -8.81 -19.10 -3.76
C ARG A 46 -8.22 -18.10 -4.75
N ASN A 47 -8.84 -16.93 -4.85
CA ASN A 47 -8.18 -15.77 -5.44
C ASN A 47 -7.11 -15.30 -4.43
N HIS A 48 -5.86 -15.72 -4.63
CA HIS A 48 -4.74 -15.54 -3.70
C HIS A 48 -4.37 -14.05 -3.45
N LEU A 49 -4.95 -13.12 -4.21
CA LEU A 49 -4.82 -11.68 -4.00
C LEU A 49 -5.78 -11.11 -2.93
N LEU A 50 -6.65 -11.94 -2.35
CA LEU A 50 -7.62 -11.54 -1.31
C LEU A 50 -7.13 -11.80 0.13
N GLY A 51 -5.86 -12.15 0.32
CA GLY A 51 -5.31 -12.60 1.60
C GLY A 51 -4.74 -11.51 2.51
N VAL A 52 -4.69 -10.24 2.07
CA VAL A 52 -4.00 -9.21 2.83
C VAL A 52 -4.83 -8.75 4.05
N ASP A 53 -6.15 -8.60 3.98
CA ASP A 53 -6.91 -7.99 5.09
C ASP A 53 -8.36 -8.46 5.24
N ARG A 54 -8.62 -9.78 5.25
CA ARG A 54 -9.91 -10.31 5.76
C ARG A 54 -9.85 -10.77 7.21
N GLY A 55 -8.81 -10.39 7.95
CA GLY A 55 -8.72 -10.57 9.41
C GLY A 55 -9.70 -9.73 10.24
N ALA A 56 -10.71 -9.13 9.60
CA ALA A 56 -11.86 -8.49 10.25
C ALA A 56 -13.12 -9.38 10.22
N GLU A 57 -13.00 -10.67 9.91
CA GLU A 57 -14.05 -11.66 10.16
C GLU A 57 -14.11 -11.94 11.68
N GLY A 58 -14.92 -11.15 12.41
CA GLY A 58 -15.21 -11.42 13.83
C GLY A 58 -15.43 -10.22 14.73
N GLY A 59 -15.87 -9.06 14.21
CA GLY A 59 -16.16 -7.89 15.06
C GLY A 59 -14.94 -7.31 15.78
N ALA A 60 -13.73 -7.70 15.39
CA ALA A 60 -12.50 -7.17 15.95
C ALA A 60 -12.16 -5.82 15.32
N ASP A 61 -12.31 -4.75 16.10
CA ASP A 61 -11.97 -3.37 15.73
C ASP A 61 -10.45 -3.14 15.47
N GLN A 62 -9.60 -4.16 15.63
CA GLN A 62 -8.14 -4.04 15.63
C GLN A 62 -7.47 -4.99 14.64
N LEU A 63 -6.57 -4.45 13.83
CA LEU A 63 -5.64 -5.20 13.00
C LEU A 63 -4.37 -5.55 13.76
N LYS A 64 -3.63 -6.54 13.26
CA LYS A 64 -2.27 -6.84 13.74
C LYS A 64 -1.41 -5.59 13.51
N GLY A 65 -0.80 -5.03 14.55
CA GLY A 65 0.03 -3.82 14.44
C GLY A 65 -0.54 -2.55 15.10
N GLY A 66 -1.73 -2.63 15.71
CA GLY A 66 -2.28 -1.47 16.41
C GLY A 66 -2.93 -0.45 15.48
N VAL A 67 -3.38 -0.91 14.32
CA VAL A 67 -4.14 -0.13 13.35
C VAL A 67 -5.63 -0.42 13.53
N ASN A 68 -6.48 0.59 13.49
CA ASN A 68 -7.93 0.40 13.52
C ASN A 68 -8.43 -0.19 12.20
N ALA A 69 -9.17 -1.30 12.26
CA ALA A 69 -9.65 -2.00 11.07
C ALA A 69 -10.60 -1.16 10.20
N TYR A 70 -11.44 -0.32 10.81
CA TYR A 70 -12.37 0.55 10.08
C TYR A 70 -11.68 1.75 9.46
N LEU A 71 -10.70 2.36 10.13
CA LEU A 71 -9.90 3.43 9.54
C LEU A 71 -9.10 2.91 8.34
N TRP A 72 -8.48 1.74 8.47
CA TRP A 72 -7.76 1.08 7.38
C TRP A 72 -8.67 0.83 6.19
N ARG A 73 -9.80 0.14 6.41
CA ARG A 73 -10.75 -0.19 5.35
C ARG A 73 -11.40 1.05 4.74
N GLY A 74 -11.77 2.03 5.57
CA GLY A 74 -12.32 3.30 5.10
C GLY A 74 -11.31 4.12 4.29
N ALA A 75 -10.02 4.06 4.63
CA ALA A 75 -8.96 4.72 3.89
C ALA A 75 -8.74 4.07 2.53
N ILE A 76 -8.64 2.74 2.48
CA ILE A 76 -8.52 2.00 1.22
C ILE A 76 -9.74 2.26 0.34
N ASP A 77 -10.96 2.12 0.85
CA ASP A 77 -12.19 2.36 0.08
C ASP A 77 -12.19 3.77 -0.54
N THR A 78 -11.81 4.78 0.26
CA THR A 78 -11.81 6.18 -0.20
C THR A 78 -10.69 6.49 -1.18
N LEU A 79 -9.52 5.85 -1.06
CA LEU A 79 -8.35 6.10 -1.91
C LEU A 79 -8.25 5.16 -3.12
N SER A 80 -9.07 4.10 -3.16
CA SER A 80 -9.06 3.06 -4.20
C SER A 80 -9.34 3.55 -5.62
N PHE A 81 -9.79 4.79 -5.80
CA PHE A 81 -9.93 5.42 -7.11
C PHE A 81 -8.57 5.76 -7.75
N MET A 82 -7.49 5.80 -6.97
CA MET A 82 -6.12 5.98 -7.45
C MET A 82 -5.34 4.67 -7.36
N PRO A 83 -4.31 4.46 -8.20
CA PRO A 83 -3.46 3.28 -8.06
C PRO A 83 -2.70 3.31 -6.72
N LEU A 84 -2.69 2.18 -6.00
CA LEU A 84 -1.97 2.03 -4.74
C LEU A 84 -0.54 1.53 -5.03
N ALA A 85 0.45 2.30 -4.58
CA ALA A 85 1.86 1.93 -4.68
C ALA A 85 2.26 0.93 -3.58
N SER A 86 1.73 1.13 -2.37
CA SER A 86 1.99 0.27 -1.20
C SER A 86 0.88 0.44 -0.16
N ALA A 87 0.50 -0.65 0.50
CA ALA A 87 -0.43 -0.64 1.61
C ALA A 87 0.04 -1.67 2.66
N ASP A 88 0.58 -1.19 3.77
CA ASP A 88 0.99 -2.01 4.92
C ASP A 88 0.00 -1.85 6.08
N ALA A 89 -0.83 -2.87 6.28
CA ALA A 89 -1.85 -2.92 7.33
C ALA A 89 -1.28 -3.06 8.74
N VAL A 90 -0.03 -3.54 8.87
CA VAL A 90 0.65 -3.68 10.17
C VAL A 90 1.25 -2.34 10.59
N GLY A 91 1.92 -1.65 9.67
CA GLY A 91 2.49 -0.33 9.90
C GLY A 91 1.46 0.82 9.82
N GLY A 92 0.26 0.56 9.30
CA GLY A 92 -0.77 1.58 9.11
C GLY A 92 -0.42 2.59 8.02
N VAL A 93 0.35 2.20 7.00
CA VAL A 93 0.82 3.09 5.94
C VAL A 93 0.14 2.75 4.62
N ILE A 94 -0.46 3.75 3.99
CA ILE A 94 -1.06 3.65 2.65
C ILE A 94 -0.40 4.70 1.77
N LEU A 95 0.19 4.27 0.67
CA LEU A 95 0.83 5.12 -0.33
C LEU A 95 0.22 4.87 -1.69
N THR A 96 -0.19 5.94 -2.36
CA THR A 96 -0.66 5.88 -3.74
C THR A 96 0.46 6.17 -4.72
N ASP A 97 0.27 5.77 -5.97
CA ASP A 97 1.08 6.26 -7.08
C ASP A 97 0.66 7.70 -7.47
N TRP A 98 1.41 8.27 -8.41
CA TRP A 98 1.04 9.51 -9.07
C TRP A 98 -0.18 9.28 -9.97
N TYR A 99 -1.27 9.97 -9.64
CA TYR A 99 -2.52 9.94 -10.38
C TYR A 99 -2.79 11.28 -11.05
N GLN A 100 -3.13 11.25 -12.34
CA GLN A 100 -3.52 12.42 -13.11
C GLN A 100 -5.03 12.38 -13.38
N PRO A 101 -5.82 13.30 -12.80
CA PRO A 101 -7.25 13.36 -13.05
C PRO A 101 -7.55 13.65 -14.52
N PRO A 102 -8.56 13.01 -15.12
CA PRO A 102 -8.93 13.27 -16.52
C PRO A 102 -9.46 14.69 -16.74
N SER A 103 -9.96 15.35 -15.69
CA SER A 103 -10.44 16.74 -15.69
C SER A 103 -9.32 17.78 -15.78
N SER A 104 -8.08 17.44 -15.38
CA SER A 104 -6.93 18.36 -15.34
C SER A 104 -5.74 17.77 -16.09
N LYS A 105 -5.53 18.23 -17.32
CA LYS A 105 -4.34 17.84 -18.10
C LYS A 105 -3.14 18.65 -17.60
N GLY A 106 -2.10 17.97 -17.13
CA GLY A 106 -0.87 18.60 -16.63
C GLY A 106 -0.78 18.70 -15.10
N GLU A 107 -1.71 18.15 -14.33
CA GLU A 107 -1.55 18.03 -12.87
C GLU A 107 -1.54 16.57 -12.44
N ARG A 108 -0.66 16.21 -11.51
CA ARG A 108 -0.62 14.90 -10.88
C ARG A 108 -0.64 15.02 -9.37
N PHE A 109 -1.29 14.05 -8.74
CA PHE A 109 -1.47 13.98 -7.30
C PHE A 109 -0.91 12.69 -6.75
N LYS A 110 -0.37 12.75 -5.55
CA LYS A 110 0.03 11.59 -4.76
C LYS A 110 -0.49 11.76 -3.35
N ILE A 111 -0.99 10.70 -2.75
CA ILE A 111 -1.51 10.72 -1.39
C ILE A 111 -0.73 9.71 -0.55
N ALA A 112 -0.34 10.13 0.64
CA ALA A 112 0.16 9.27 1.70
C ALA A 112 -0.76 9.39 2.90
N ALA A 113 -1.32 8.27 3.36
CA ALA A 113 -2.15 8.20 4.55
C ALA A 113 -1.49 7.30 5.60
N TYR A 114 -1.54 7.76 6.85
CA TYR A 114 -0.96 7.09 8.00
C TYR A 114 -2.03 6.93 9.06
N VAL A 115 -2.28 5.70 9.48
CA VAL A 115 -3.15 5.37 10.60
C VAL A 115 -2.26 5.20 11.84
N LEU A 116 -2.38 6.14 12.77
CA LEU A 116 -1.45 6.31 13.89
C LEU A 116 -1.94 5.67 15.19
N ASP A 117 -3.25 5.43 15.33
CA ASP A 117 -3.87 4.91 16.54
C ASP A 117 -4.95 3.87 16.21
N ARG A 118 -5.26 3.02 17.20
CA ARG A 118 -6.36 2.07 17.24
C ARG A 118 -7.70 2.73 17.49
N ARG A 119 -7.72 3.91 18.10
CA ARG A 119 -8.97 4.61 18.43
C ARG A 119 -9.45 5.43 17.24
N MET A 120 -10.76 5.42 16.98
CA MET A 120 -11.39 6.28 15.97
C MET A 120 -11.50 7.73 16.46
N ARG A 121 -10.36 8.40 16.57
CA ARG A 121 -10.25 9.84 16.89
C ARG A 121 -9.81 10.60 15.64
N SER A 122 -10.05 11.91 15.61
CA SER A 122 -9.67 12.78 14.48
C SER A 122 -8.16 12.89 14.27
N ASP A 123 -7.36 12.64 15.31
CA ASP A 123 -5.89 12.64 15.30
C ASP A 123 -5.28 11.27 14.95
N ALA A 124 -6.09 10.21 14.88
CA ALA A 124 -5.64 8.85 14.58
C ALA A 124 -5.31 8.63 13.10
N LEU A 125 -5.61 9.60 12.23
CA LEU A 125 -5.36 9.56 10.80
C LEU A 125 -4.61 10.81 10.37
N ARG A 126 -3.49 10.62 9.67
CA ARG A 126 -2.73 11.71 9.04
C ARG A 126 -2.70 11.49 7.53
N VAL A 127 -3.16 12.48 6.78
CA VAL A 127 -3.15 12.47 5.31
C VAL A 127 -2.20 13.57 4.82
N SER A 128 -1.35 13.22 3.86
CA SER A 128 -0.48 14.16 3.15
C SER A 128 -0.77 14.04 1.66
N VAL A 129 -1.05 15.17 1.02
CA VAL A 129 -1.35 15.26 -0.41
C VAL A 129 -0.25 16.05 -1.09
N PHE A 130 0.35 15.47 -2.12
CA PHE A 130 1.36 16.09 -2.96
C PHE A 130 0.73 16.39 -4.31
N ARG A 131 0.94 17.59 -4.83
CA ARG A 131 0.53 18.00 -6.17
C ARG A 131 1.73 18.49 -6.94
N GLN A 132 1.83 18.04 -8.19
CA GLN A 132 2.80 18.53 -9.15
C GLN A 132 2.09 18.97 -10.41
N VAL A 133 2.54 20.08 -10.99
CA VAL A 133 2.04 20.63 -12.24
C VAL A 133 3.15 20.55 -13.28
N PHE A 134 2.79 20.16 -14.50
CA PHE A 134 3.70 20.13 -15.63
C PHE A 134 3.81 21.53 -16.24
N GLN A 135 4.95 22.18 -16.04
CA GLN A 135 5.25 23.52 -16.54
C GLN A 135 6.65 23.52 -17.14
N ASP A 136 6.83 24.20 -18.27
CA ASP A 136 8.13 24.36 -18.94
C ASP A 136 8.87 23.04 -19.25
N GLY A 137 8.13 21.94 -19.44
CA GLY A 137 8.70 20.62 -19.75
C GLY A 137 9.11 19.80 -18.51
N GLU A 138 8.91 20.33 -17.31
CA GLU A 138 9.25 19.68 -16.04
C GLU A 138 8.04 19.60 -15.09
N TRP A 139 8.12 18.70 -14.10
CA TRP A 139 7.12 18.60 -13.04
C TRP A 139 7.54 19.45 -11.85
N GLN A 140 6.74 20.46 -11.51
CA GLN A 140 7.01 21.36 -10.40
C GLN A 140 6.03 21.13 -9.24
N ASP A 141 6.57 20.97 -8.02
CA ASP A 141 5.77 20.88 -6.81
C ASP A 141 4.95 22.16 -6.60
N THR A 142 3.64 22.00 -6.41
CA THR A 142 2.72 23.13 -6.25
C THR A 142 1.83 22.89 -5.04
N PRO A 143 1.60 23.90 -4.17
CA PRO A 143 0.81 23.73 -2.95
C PRO A 143 -0.61 23.31 -3.26
N VAL A 144 -1.04 22.18 -2.69
CA VAL A 144 -2.43 21.71 -2.75
C VAL A 144 -3.36 22.72 -2.05
N SER A 145 -4.63 22.79 -2.48
CA SER A 145 -5.64 23.58 -1.76
C SER A 145 -5.69 23.16 -0.29
N ALA A 146 -5.82 24.16 0.60
CA ALA A 146 -5.88 23.93 2.04
C ALA A 146 -7.04 22.99 2.46
N THR A 147 -8.12 22.97 1.69
CA THR A 147 -9.31 22.15 1.99
C THR A 147 -9.18 20.70 1.50
N THR A 148 -8.37 20.43 0.47
CA THR A 148 -8.32 19.09 -0.14
C THR A 148 -7.91 18.02 0.85
N THR A 149 -6.89 18.29 1.67
CA THR A 149 -6.41 17.35 2.69
C THR A 149 -7.47 17.11 3.76
N SER A 150 -8.15 18.16 4.23
CA SER A 150 -9.23 18.01 5.23
C SER A 150 -10.45 17.29 4.67
N ASP A 151 -10.78 17.51 3.40
CA ASP A 151 -11.92 16.88 2.73
C ASP A 151 -11.69 15.38 2.57
N ILE A 152 -10.50 14.98 2.13
CA ILE A 152 -10.10 13.57 2.03
C ILE A 152 -10.12 12.91 3.41
N THR A 153 -9.52 13.57 4.41
CA THR A 153 -9.51 13.07 5.80
C THR A 153 -10.93 12.86 6.33
N THR A 154 -11.82 13.81 6.09
CA THR A 154 -13.22 13.75 6.50
C THR A 154 -13.97 12.61 5.79
N ARG A 155 -13.74 12.41 4.49
CA ARG A 155 -14.33 11.30 3.73
C ARG A 155 -13.90 9.94 4.29
N ILE A 156 -12.62 9.77 4.60
CA ILE A 156 -12.09 8.54 5.22
C ILE A 156 -12.76 8.29 6.57
N LEU A 157 -12.81 9.30 7.45
CA LEU A 157 -13.43 9.17 8.77
C LEU A 157 -14.93 8.85 8.69
N THR A 158 -15.65 9.47 7.76
CA THR A 158 -17.06 9.19 7.51
C THR A 158 -17.26 7.75 7.03
N ARG A 159 -16.45 7.29 6.06
CA ARG A 159 -16.53 5.91 5.56
C ARG A 159 -16.20 4.89 6.66
N ALA A 160 -15.20 5.16 7.50
CA ALA A 160 -14.86 4.30 8.63
C ALA A 160 -16.00 4.18 9.65
N ARG A 161 -16.68 5.30 9.97
CA ARG A 161 -17.85 5.29 10.86
C ARG A 161 -19.01 4.51 10.27
N GLN A 162 -19.25 4.65 8.97
CA GLN A 162 -20.27 3.88 8.25
C GLN A 162 -19.97 2.37 8.34
N LEU A 163 -18.73 1.96 8.06
CA LEU A 163 -18.31 0.56 8.18
C LEU A 163 -18.51 0.03 9.60
N ARG A 164 -18.23 0.83 10.64
CA ARG A 164 -18.50 0.42 12.02
C ARG A 164 -20.00 0.21 12.28
N ALA A 165 -20.85 1.11 11.80
CA ALA A 165 -22.30 0.99 11.96
C ALA A 165 -22.85 -0.26 11.26
N GLU A 166 -22.44 -0.51 10.00
CA GLU A 166 -22.83 -1.67 9.20
C GLU A 166 -22.47 -3.01 9.88
N ASN A 167 -21.31 -3.11 10.55
CA ASN A 167 -20.95 -4.33 11.28
C ASN A 167 -21.76 -4.52 12.57
N GLY A 168 -22.18 -3.42 13.23
CA GLY A 168 -23.02 -3.49 14.42
C GLY A 168 -24.45 -3.99 14.12
N GLU A 169 -24.99 -3.63 12.96
CA GLU A 169 -26.31 -4.08 12.50
C GLU A 169 -26.35 -5.57 12.13
N GLN A 170 -25.23 -6.15 11.69
CA GLN A 170 -25.13 -7.57 11.31
C GLN A 170 -25.05 -8.53 12.50
N GLY A 171 -24.81 -8.02 13.71
CA GLY A 171 -24.66 -8.80 14.94
C GLY A 171 -25.95 -8.98 15.76
N ASN A 172 -27.09 -8.52 15.26
CA ASN A 172 -28.41 -8.58 15.91
C ASN A 172 -29.42 -9.28 14.99
#